data_AF-A0A4V1UY59-F1
#
_entry.id   AF-A0A4V1UY59-F1
#
_cell.length_a   1.000
_cell.length_b   1.000
_cell.length_c   1.000
_cell.angle_alpha   90.00
_cell.angle_beta   90.00
_cell.angle_gamma   90.00
#
_symmetry.space_group_name_H-M   'P 1'
#
loop_
_entity.id
_entity.type
_entity.pdbx_description
1 polymer ?
#
loop_
_entity_poly.entity_id
_entity_poly.type
_entity_poly.pdbx_seq_one_letter_code
_entity_poly.pdbx_strand_id
1 'polypeptide(L)'
;MIELHQISGLMLEAAPGAQSRWDEHIEYWNGEKAGDYNDIGEFAHYVVDGYEKGETAEFDAIFQVIERLIIEGNDETQGVAIVGFLEDVQNISSHREFGESVFVPYLRPKSREAWNALTTFWEGKSSLEDAIRAEALSGESLKSPNGNATNPPLPQ
;
A
#
# COMPACT_ATOMS: atom_id res chain seq x y z
N MET A 1 -8.83 -15.66 10.83
CA MET A 1 -8.03 -15.19 9.70
C MET A 1 -9.00 -14.47 8.79
N ILE A 2 -8.72 -13.21 8.46
CA ILE A 2 -9.53 -12.47 7.49
C ILE A 2 -9.04 -12.86 6.09
N GLU A 3 -9.99 -13.17 5.21
CA GLU A 3 -9.74 -13.55 3.82
C GLU A 3 -10.18 -12.44 2.87
N LEU A 4 -9.59 -12.40 1.67
CA LEU A 4 -9.85 -11.37 0.65
C LEU A 4 -11.33 -11.10 0.38
N HIS A 5 -12.12 -12.16 0.23
CA HIS A 5 -13.55 -12.05 -0.09
C HIS A 5 -14.38 -11.33 0.98
N GLN A 6 -13.82 -11.09 2.19
CA GLN A 6 -14.49 -10.40 3.29
C GLN A 6 -14.19 -8.89 3.32
N ILE A 7 -13.17 -8.43 2.59
CA ILE A 7 -12.64 -7.07 2.70
C ILE A 7 -13.71 -6.02 2.36
N SER A 8 -14.36 -6.13 1.19
CA SER A 8 -15.35 -5.14 0.75
C SER A 8 -16.54 -5.05 1.70
N GLY A 9 -17.00 -6.19 2.25
CA GLY A 9 -18.06 -6.22 3.26
C GLY A 9 -17.66 -5.50 4.54
N LEU A 10 -16.46 -5.77 5.07
CA LEU A 10 -15.94 -5.10 6.27
C LEU A 10 -15.77 -3.59 6.05
N MET A 11 -15.33 -3.18 4.86
CA MET A 11 -15.16 -1.77 4.52
C MET A 11 -16.50 -1.05 4.40
N LEU A 12 -17.52 -1.66 3.77
CA LEU A 12 -18.87 -1.08 3.68
C LEU A 12 -19.60 -1.02 5.03
N GLU A 13 -19.35 -1.99 5.92
CA GLU A 13 -19.84 -1.92 7.30
C GLU A 13 -19.22 -0.74 8.07
N ALA A 14 -17.94 -0.46 7.83
CA ALA A 14 -17.22 0.66 8.48
C ALA A 14 -17.53 2.03 7.84
N ALA A 15 -17.82 2.04 6.54
CA ALA A 15 -18.09 3.25 5.77
C ALA A 15 -19.37 3.12 4.93
N PRO A 16 -20.56 3.20 5.55
CA PRO A 16 -21.83 3.19 4.82
C PRO A 16 -21.93 4.30 3.78
N GLY A 17 -21.25 5.44 3.98
CA GLY A 17 -21.16 6.53 3.00
C GLY A 17 -20.49 6.14 1.68
N ALA A 18 -19.68 5.07 1.66
CA ALA A 18 -19.04 4.57 0.45
C ALA A 18 -19.98 3.71 -0.43
N GLN A 19 -21.17 3.33 0.04
CA GLN A 19 -22.04 2.38 -0.66
C GLN A 19 -22.39 2.81 -2.09
N SER A 20 -22.77 4.08 -2.31
CA SER A 20 -23.12 4.56 -3.65
C SER A 20 -21.93 4.46 -4.62
N ARG A 21 -20.73 4.78 -4.14
CA ARG A 21 -19.50 4.69 -4.92
C ARG A 21 -19.16 3.23 -5.25
N TRP A 22 -19.34 2.35 -4.27
CA TRP A 22 -19.13 0.91 -4.46
C TRP A 22 -20.09 0.32 -5.50
N ASP A 23 -21.36 0.70 -5.45
CA ASP A 23 -22.36 0.25 -6.43
C ASP A 23 -21.99 0.69 -7.85
N GLU A 24 -21.54 1.94 -8.01
CA GLU A 24 -21.04 2.48 -9.29
C GLU A 24 -19.79 1.73 -9.80
N HIS A 25 -18.85 1.39 -8.91
CA HIS A 25 -17.68 0.58 -9.24
C HIS A 25 -18.08 -0.80 -9.75
N ILE A 26 -18.97 -1.50 -9.04
CA ILE A 26 -19.44 -2.82 -9.48
C ILE A 26 -20.17 -2.74 -10.83
N GLU A 27 -20.97 -1.70 -11.05
CA GLU A 27 -21.63 -1.47 -12.34
C GLU A 27 -20.60 -1.23 -13.46
N TYR A 28 -19.55 -0.44 -13.21
CA TYR A 28 -18.47 -0.19 -14.17
C TYR A 28 -17.78 -1.49 -14.60
N TRP A 29 -17.65 -2.46 -13.69
CA TRP A 29 -17.13 -3.80 -13.97
C TRP A 29 -18.19 -4.80 -14.47
N ASN A 30 -19.38 -4.33 -14.88
CA ASN A 30 -20.50 -5.15 -15.35
C ASN A 30 -20.96 -6.23 -14.35
N GLY A 31 -20.81 -5.97 -13.05
CA GLY A 31 -21.12 -6.92 -11.98
C GLY A 31 -20.05 -7.99 -11.76
N GLU A 32 -18.93 -7.96 -12.48
CA GLU A 32 -17.77 -8.81 -12.23
C GLU A 32 -16.85 -8.19 -11.16
N LYS A 33 -16.00 -9.03 -10.55
CA LYS A 33 -14.99 -8.53 -9.62
C LYS A 33 -13.89 -7.80 -10.39
N ALA A 34 -13.57 -6.58 -9.98
CA ALA A 34 -12.43 -5.83 -10.51
C ALA A 34 -11.08 -6.46 -10.11
N GLY A 35 -11.07 -7.23 -9.02
CA GLY A 35 -9.89 -7.75 -8.36
C GLY A 35 -9.62 -7.00 -7.06
N ASP A 36 -9.07 -7.69 -6.05
CA ASP A 36 -9.07 -7.20 -4.66
C ASP A 36 -8.29 -5.88 -4.49
N TYR A 37 -7.27 -5.63 -5.31
CA TYR A 37 -6.53 -4.36 -5.34
C TYR A 37 -7.35 -3.20 -5.91
N ASN A 38 -8.08 -3.43 -7.00
CA ASN A 38 -8.97 -2.40 -7.57
C ASN A 38 -10.14 -2.11 -6.62
N ASP A 39 -10.69 -3.17 -6.00
CA ASP A 39 -11.80 -3.05 -5.06
C ASP A 39 -11.40 -2.25 -3.81
N ILE A 40 -10.22 -2.49 -3.23
CA ILE A 40 -9.76 -1.73 -2.07
C ILE A 40 -9.36 -0.29 -2.43
N GLY A 41 -8.85 -0.07 -3.64
CA GLY A 41 -8.46 1.25 -4.16
C GLY A 41 -9.65 2.23 -4.21
N GLU A 42 -10.87 1.74 -4.46
CA GLU A 42 -12.07 2.58 -4.39
C GLU A 42 -12.32 3.17 -2.99
N PHE A 43 -11.99 2.42 -1.93
CA PHE A 43 -12.07 2.94 -0.57
C PHE A 43 -10.92 3.91 -0.24
N ALA A 44 -9.74 3.73 -0.85
CA ALA A 44 -8.65 4.69 -0.75
C ALA A 44 -9.05 6.03 -1.39
N HIS A 45 -9.65 5.99 -2.58
CA HIS A 45 -10.22 7.19 -3.22
C HIS A 45 -11.33 7.83 -2.38
N TYR A 46 -12.25 7.02 -1.83
CA TYR A 46 -13.30 7.52 -0.93
C TYR A 46 -12.73 8.32 0.24
N VAL A 47 -11.69 7.81 0.91
CA VAL A 47 -11.02 8.50 2.01
C VAL A 47 -10.34 9.79 1.56
N VAL A 48 -9.63 9.79 0.44
CA VAL A 48 -8.92 10.98 -0.02
C VAL A 48 -9.89 12.08 -0.49
N ASP A 49 -10.90 11.72 -1.27
CA ASP A 49 -11.94 12.64 -1.73
C ASP A 49 -12.79 13.16 -0.56
N GLY A 50 -13.07 12.30 0.43
CA GLY A 50 -13.79 12.66 1.64
C GLY A 50 -13.02 13.70 2.47
N TYR A 51 -11.69 13.56 2.58
CA TYR A 51 -10.88 14.54 3.31
C TYR A 51 -10.92 15.92 2.64
N GLU A 52 -10.84 15.96 1.30
CA GLU A 52 -10.96 17.20 0.52
C GLU A 52 -12.30 17.92 0.78
N LYS A 53 -13.37 17.16 1.04
CA LYS A 53 -14.71 17.67 1.36
C LYS A 53 -14.96 17.93 2.84
N GLY A 54 -14.04 17.53 3.72
CA GLY A 54 -14.22 17.59 5.18
C GLY A 54 -15.12 16.48 5.76
N GLU A 55 -15.34 15.40 5.01
CA GLU A 55 -16.21 14.26 5.34
C GLU A 55 -15.41 13.13 6.03
N THR A 56 -14.92 13.37 7.24
CA THR A 56 -13.99 12.45 7.93
C THR A 56 -14.63 11.55 8.99
N ALA A 57 -15.97 11.56 9.10
CA ALA A 57 -16.69 10.90 10.18
C ALA A 57 -16.46 9.38 10.25
N GLU A 58 -16.24 8.74 9.10
CA GLU A 58 -16.09 7.28 8.97
C GLU A 58 -14.61 6.83 9.04
N PHE A 59 -13.65 7.76 9.05
CA PHE A 59 -12.23 7.42 8.88
C PHE A 59 -11.70 6.55 10.03
N ASP A 60 -12.06 6.85 11.28
CA ASP A 60 -11.58 6.07 12.43
C ASP A 60 -12.00 4.59 12.34
N ALA A 61 -13.19 4.33 11.81
CA ALA A 61 -13.70 2.98 11.57
C ALA A 61 -13.01 2.29 10.38
N ILE A 62 -12.81 3.02 9.27
CA ILE A 62 -12.08 2.52 8.10
C ILE A 62 -10.66 2.11 8.49
N PHE A 63 -9.90 2.99 9.14
CA PHE A 63 -8.52 2.68 9.54
C PHE A 63 -8.45 1.60 10.64
N GLN A 64 -9.52 1.40 11.41
CA GLN A 64 -9.64 0.23 12.29
C GLN A 64 -9.81 -1.08 11.50
N VAL A 65 -10.56 -1.09 10.40
CA VAL A 65 -10.65 -2.26 9.51
C VAL A 65 -9.27 -2.55 8.91
N ILE A 66 -8.58 -1.53 8.36
CA ILE A 66 -7.24 -1.70 7.78
C ILE A 66 -6.26 -2.29 8.80
N GLU A 67 -6.26 -1.80 10.04
CA GLU A 67 -5.43 -2.37 11.12
C GLU A 67 -5.72 -3.86 11.34
N ARG A 68 -7.00 -4.25 11.35
CA ARG A 68 -7.40 -5.65 11.51
C ARG A 68 -6.98 -6.51 10.32
N LEU A 69 -7.09 -6.01 9.09
CA LEU A 69 -6.62 -6.73 7.92
C LEU A 69 -5.11 -7.02 8.01
N ILE A 70 -4.32 -6.06 8.50
CA ILE A 70 -2.87 -6.22 8.68
C ILE A 70 -2.54 -7.23 9.80
N ILE A 71 -3.30 -7.23 10.90
CA ILE A 71 -3.01 -8.11 12.06
C ILE A 71 -3.56 -9.54 11.88
N GLU A 72 -4.77 -9.66 11.34
CA GLU A 72 -5.55 -10.89 11.33
C GLU A 72 -5.64 -11.55 9.95
N GLY A 73 -5.20 -10.86 8.89
CA GLY A 73 -5.19 -11.34 7.53
C GLY A 73 -4.06 -12.32 7.23
N ASN A 74 -4.25 -13.15 6.21
CA ASN A 74 -3.16 -13.89 5.58
C ASN A 74 -2.25 -12.95 4.76
N ASP A 75 -1.14 -13.47 4.23
CA ASP A 75 -0.15 -12.68 3.48
C ASP A 75 -0.78 -11.87 2.33
N GLU A 76 -1.76 -12.44 1.63
CA GLU A 76 -2.44 -11.79 0.52
C GLU A 76 -3.34 -10.64 1.00
N THR A 77 -4.10 -10.86 2.08
CA THR A 77 -4.95 -9.85 2.72
C THR A 77 -4.13 -8.71 3.32
N GLN A 78 -2.98 -9.02 3.92
CA GLN A 78 -2.04 -8.02 4.40
C GLN A 78 -1.48 -7.20 3.24
N GLY A 79 -1.14 -7.85 2.12
CA GLY A 79 -0.72 -7.17 0.88
C GLY A 79 -1.76 -6.19 0.37
N VAL A 80 -3.03 -6.60 0.26
CA VAL A 80 -4.13 -5.72 -0.18
C VAL A 80 -4.32 -4.54 0.79
N ALA A 81 -4.21 -4.75 2.10
CA ALA A 81 -4.35 -3.66 3.07
C ALA A 81 -3.16 -2.68 3.04
N ILE A 82 -1.94 -3.15 2.80
CA ILE A 82 -0.74 -2.30 2.82
C ILE A 82 -0.50 -1.65 1.46
N VAL A 83 -0.35 -2.47 0.42
CA VAL A 83 -0.02 -2.02 -0.95
C VAL A 83 -1.28 -1.56 -1.66
N GLY A 84 -2.43 -2.21 -1.47
CA GLY A 84 -3.67 -1.78 -2.12
C GLY A 84 -4.32 -0.55 -1.48
N PHE A 85 -4.28 -0.39 -0.15
CA PHE A 85 -4.95 0.73 0.51
C PHE A 85 -3.99 1.83 0.97
N LEU A 86 -3.00 1.50 1.81
CA LEU A 86 -2.15 2.54 2.42
C LEU A 86 -1.28 3.25 1.37
N GLU A 87 -0.70 2.49 0.44
CA GLU A 87 0.07 3.07 -0.67
C GLU A 87 -0.80 3.92 -1.60
N ASP A 88 -2.02 3.46 -1.95
CA ASP A 88 -2.94 4.26 -2.76
C ASP A 88 -3.33 5.57 -2.06
N VAL A 89 -3.61 5.54 -0.74
CA VAL A 89 -3.86 6.78 0.01
C VAL A 89 -2.65 7.72 -0.07
N GLN A 90 -1.41 7.22 0.10
CA GLN A 90 -0.20 8.04 -0.07
C GLN A 90 -0.11 8.62 -1.49
N ASN A 91 -0.27 7.78 -2.50
CA ASN A 91 -0.11 8.13 -3.90
C ASN A 91 -1.16 9.17 -4.35
N ILE A 92 -2.46 8.91 -4.11
CA ILE A 92 -3.55 9.80 -4.52
C ILE A 92 -3.41 11.15 -3.81
N SER A 93 -3.11 11.16 -2.52
CA SER A 93 -2.99 12.40 -1.74
C SER A 93 -1.73 13.20 -2.04
N SER A 94 -0.66 12.58 -2.55
CA SER A 94 0.54 13.28 -3.02
C SER A 94 0.26 14.25 -4.19
N HIS A 95 -0.84 14.03 -4.92
CA HIS A 95 -1.32 14.91 -5.98
C HIS A 95 -2.29 16.00 -5.50
N ARG A 96 -2.56 16.08 -4.20
CA ARG A 96 -3.47 17.06 -3.58
C ARG A 96 -2.68 18.10 -2.79
N GLU A 97 -3.26 19.29 -2.60
CA GLU A 97 -2.59 20.38 -1.87
C GLU A 97 -2.30 20.04 -0.40
N PHE A 98 -3.10 19.16 0.22
CA PHE A 98 -2.96 18.79 1.62
C PHE A 98 -1.93 17.66 1.88
N GLY A 99 -1.53 16.90 0.85
CA GLY A 99 -0.53 15.83 0.95
C GLY A 99 -0.94 14.64 1.84
N GLU A 100 -0.07 13.63 1.95
CA GLU A 100 -0.43 12.38 2.67
C GLU A 100 -0.41 12.50 4.20
N SER A 101 0.31 13.49 4.74
CA SER A 101 0.52 13.64 6.19
C SER A 101 -0.77 13.84 6.99
N VAL A 102 -1.85 14.29 6.36
CA VAL A 102 -3.15 14.48 7.01
C VAL A 102 -3.84 13.19 7.40
N PHE A 103 -3.48 12.06 6.79
CA PHE A 103 -4.03 10.74 7.13
C PHE A 103 -3.29 10.08 8.29
N VAL A 104 -2.09 10.56 8.61
CA VAL A 104 -1.26 10.05 9.69
C VAL A 104 -2.06 9.92 10.99
N PRO A 105 -2.81 10.93 11.50
CA PRO A 105 -3.56 10.81 12.75
C PRO A 105 -4.57 9.65 12.84
N TYR A 106 -5.06 9.13 11.71
CA TYR A 106 -6.03 8.02 11.69
C TYR A 106 -5.37 6.64 11.74
N LEU A 107 -4.08 6.55 11.42
CA LEU A 107 -3.38 5.26 11.44
C LEU A 107 -3.29 4.71 12.87
N ARG A 108 -3.51 3.41 12.96
CA ARG A 108 -3.34 2.60 14.16
C ARG A 108 -1.90 2.04 14.21
N PRO A 109 -1.47 1.32 15.26
CA PRO A 109 -0.06 0.96 15.43
C PRO A 109 0.56 0.20 14.25
N LYS A 110 -0.08 -0.84 13.71
CA LYS A 110 0.48 -1.66 12.61
C LYS A 110 0.35 -1.00 11.24
N SER A 111 -0.76 -0.34 10.98
CA SER A 111 -0.93 0.52 9.81
C SER A 111 0.06 1.69 9.79
N ARG A 112 0.43 2.27 10.94
CA ARG A 112 1.51 3.26 11.04
C ARG A 112 2.88 2.67 10.71
N GLU A 113 3.18 1.50 11.24
CA GLU A 113 4.44 0.80 10.96
C GLU A 113 4.60 0.53 9.46
N ALA A 114 3.55 -0.02 8.83
CA ALA A 114 3.50 -0.28 7.39
C ALA A 114 3.59 1.02 6.56
N TRP A 115 2.86 2.07 6.95
CA TRP A 115 2.91 3.38 6.29
C TRP A 115 4.32 3.96 6.27
N ASN A 116 5.02 3.94 7.40
CA ASN A 116 6.39 4.43 7.49
C ASN A 116 7.34 3.56 6.64
N ALA A 117 7.13 2.25 6.61
CA ALA A 117 7.92 1.36 5.76
C ALA A 117 7.73 1.66 4.27
N LEU A 118 6.50 1.96 3.82
CA LEU A 118 6.23 2.43 2.45
C LEU A 118 6.94 3.76 2.16
N THR A 119 6.86 4.74 3.06
CA THR A 119 7.55 6.02 2.89
C THR A 119 9.06 5.82 2.76
N THR A 120 9.69 5.07 3.67
CA THR A 120 11.13 4.76 3.59
C THR A 120 11.47 3.95 2.33
N PHE A 121 10.57 3.06 1.90
CA PHE A 121 10.77 2.32 0.67
C PHE A 121 10.82 3.26 -0.54
N TRP A 122 9.99 4.31 -0.60
CA TRP A 122 9.95 5.27 -1.70
C TRP A 122 10.91 6.46 -1.57
N GLU A 123 11.52 6.69 -0.40
CA GLU A 123 12.49 7.77 -0.18
C GLU A 123 13.61 7.75 -1.23
N GLY A 124 13.71 8.84 -1.99
CA GLY A 124 14.72 9.02 -3.04
C GLY A 124 14.45 8.25 -4.35
N LYS A 125 13.29 7.60 -4.49
CA LYS A 125 12.86 6.93 -5.72
C LYS A 125 11.68 7.68 -6.32
N SER A 126 11.75 7.96 -7.62
CA SER A 126 10.66 8.62 -8.36
C SER A 126 9.86 7.66 -9.23
N SER A 127 10.24 6.39 -9.27
CA SER A 127 9.60 5.36 -10.09
C SER A 127 9.90 3.96 -9.57
N LEU A 128 9.11 2.98 -10.01
CA LEU A 128 9.40 1.56 -9.79
C LEU A 128 10.78 1.16 -10.38
N GLU A 129 11.17 1.77 -11.50
CA GLU A 129 12.49 1.56 -12.11
C GLU A 129 13.61 2.03 -11.19
N ASP A 130 13.43 3.16 -10.50
CA ASP A 130 14.36 3.66 -9.49
C ASP A 130 14.43 2.72 -8.28
N ALA A 131 13.28 2.17 -7.85
CA ALA A 131 13.23 1.20 -6.77
C ALA A 131 14.00 -0.09 -7.10
N ILE A 132 13.75 -0.67 -8.27
CA ILE A 132 14.45 -1.87 -8.75
C ILE A 132 15.95 -1.59 -8.89
N ARG A 133 16.34 -0.42 -9.43
CA ARG A 133 17.75 -0.03 -9.53
C ARG A 133 18.41 0.10 -8.15
N ALA A 134 17.74 0.72 -7.18
CA ALA A 134 18.27 0.87 -5.82
C ALA A 134 18.45 -0.49 -5.13
N GLU A 135 17.51 -1.44 -5.32
CA GLU A 135 17.64 -2.80 -4.81
C GLU A 135 18.79 -3.57 -5.47
N ALA A 136 18.95 -3.47 -6.80
CA ALA A 136 20.06 -4.09 -7.53
C ALA A 136 21.43 -3.58 -7.05
N LEU A 137 21.58 -2.27 -6.83
CA LEU A 137 22.81 -1.67 -6.30
C LEU A 137 23.11 -2.09 -4.85
N SER A 138 22.06 -2.29 -4.05
CA SER A 138 22.19 -2.77 -2.67
C SER A 138 22.57 -4.25 -2.61
N GLY A 139 22.05 -5.07 -3.53
CA GLY A 139 22.37 -6.48 -3.67
C GLY A 139 23.77 -6.76 -4.25
N GLU A 140 24.30 -5.87 -5.11
CA GLU A 140 25.67 -5.99 -5.63
C GLU A 140 26.75 -5.64 -4.59
N SER A 141 26.44 -4.84 -3.57
CA SER A 141 27.39 -4.48 -2.51
C SER A 141 27.83 -5.68 -1.63
N LEU A 142 27.05 -6.77 -1.61
CA LEU A 142 27.40 -8.02 -0.91
C LEU A 142 28.36 -8.94 -1.69
N LYS A 143 28.75 -8.59 -2.91
CA LYS A 143 29.86 -9.26 -3.62
C LYS A 143 31.11 -8.38 -3.61
N SER A 144 31.75 -8.24 -2.45
CA SER A 144 33.17 -7.87 -2.42
C SER A 144 34.01 -9.04 -2.96
N PRO A 145 34.92 -8.81 -3.94
CA PRO A 145 35.77 -9.86 -4.45
C PRO A 145 36.93 -10.09 -3.48
N ASN A 146 36.85 -11.14 -2.66
CA ASN A 146 38.03 -11.62 -1.94
C ASN A 146 38.91 -12.44 -2.90
N GLY A 147 40.16 -12.03 -2.99
CA GLY A 147 41.15 -12.59 -3.89
C GLY A 147 41.64 -13.98 -3.47
N ASN A 148 42.20 -14.69 -4.44
CA ASN A 148 43.57 -15.23 -4.44
C ASN A 148 43.64 -16.35 -5.50
N ALA A 149 44.29 -16.08 -6.63
CA ALA A 149 44.79 -17.12 -7.51
C ALA A 149 46.22 -16.75 -7.90
N THR A 150 47.17 -17.31 -7.14
CA THR A 150 48.60 -17.33 -7.47
C THR A 150 48.79 -18.01 -8.82
N ASN A 151 49.36 -17.30 -9.80
CA ASN A 151 49.83 -17.89 -11.04
C ASN A 151 51.29 -18.35 -10.87
N PRO A 152 51.69 -19.55 -11.32
CA PRO A 152 53.08 -19.98 -11.29
C PRO A 152 53.88 -19.31 -12.43
N PRO A 153 55.22 -19.20 -12.32
CA PRO A 153 56.03 -18.50 -13.32
C PRO A 153 56.24 -19.37 -14.58
N LEU A 154 56.38 -18.69 -15.73
CA LEU A 154 56.69 -19.29 -17.03
C LEU A 154 58.18 -19.67 -17.14
N PRO A 155 58.53 -20.80 -17.79
CA PRO A 155 59.92 -21.15 -18.07
C PRO A 155 60.49 -20.35 -19.25
N GLN A 156 61.82 -20.13 -19.21
CA GLN A 156 62.62 -19.48 -20.27
C GLN A 156 62.84 -20.38 -21.48
#